data_AF-A0A0B8NFH5-F1
#
_entry.id   AF-A0A0B8NFH5-F1
#
_cell.length_a   1.000
_cell.length_b   1.000
_cell.length_c   1.000
_cell.angle_alpha   90.00
_cell.angle_beta   90.00
_cell.angle_gamma   90.00
#
_symmetry.space_group_name_H-M   'P 1'
#
loop_
_entity.id
_entity.type
_entity.pdbx_description
1 polymer ?
#
loop_
_entity_poly.entity_id
_entity_poly.type
_entity_poly.pdbx_seq_one_letter_code
_entity_poly.pdbx_strand_id
1 'polypeptide(L)'
;MKLWRSRQCRAALLPTLAGALAVAGAVAEAQADTANDLLPLIIDVSTPHDGPCNGPLHGTTAVYFPPGVPGHAEVEWRILGGGQPIRSGITVVQNDVMTVGFDIRRDELPSDGLLRVDARARVPGGDVSGYGKPWNFRVNRECRPLHVVSVGDSVLWGQNLDRDRTFADLFAETLGTRTGRTAQLHDYTVSGAALDAPALHPSCPTGDDATPDVFCQLEQAAADATANGYRIDLVLIDGCLNDLDPFFGIPVGVTPGTQDLTAAVRRECGGVGAESVNPAATVPYFSGAKLGYGGRGMSDAVRAAHALPGAPKVLMGDYFHGYDAGRVPQGLTQRWSEFVRLSAESVRQAADEANTAAGEVFATAADGLFTQDAVPTGDRRPAMSPLGDEATALRQLACSQPGELPQCLTVPAAARPDLDGARKYAEAFLLNPHIGEWFGGGGPFGDGFTASRTTTHAGTPVAFDAAAAGGAIRQYDWYFGDGSHETTTGGATSHAYNDRGPNLPRLVVTDMTGHRSLFELGHPITVG
;
A
#
# COMPACT_ATOMS: atom_id res chain seq x y z
N MET A 1 -40.45 9.87 -51.13
CA MET A 1 -39.72 10.07 -52.41
C MET A 1 -38.23 9.79 -52.17
N LYS A 2 -37.66 8.84 -52.93
CA LYS A 2 -36.23 8.58 -53.23
C LYS A 2 -35.29 8.31 -52.03
N LEU A 3 -34.90 7.07 -51.69
CA LEU A 3 -33.97 6.14 -52.38
C LEU A 3 -32.70 6.82 -52.92
N TRP A 4 -31.52 6.41 -52.43
CA TRP A 4 -30.46 5.84 -53.29
C TRP A 4 -29.37 5.08 -52.52
N ARG A 5 -28.93 3.98 -53.15
CA ARG A 5 -27.92 2.99 -52.76
C ARG A 5 -26.53 3.37 -53.33
N SER A 6 -25.48 2.75 -52.78
CA SER A 6 -24.38 1.99 -53.45
C SER A 6 -23.04 2.23 -52.73
N ARG A 7 -22.42 1.21 -52.12
CA ARG A 7 -21.51 0.18 -52.67
C ARG A 7 -20.33 0.74 -53.47
N GLN A 8 -19.10 0.58 -52.94
CA GLN A 8 -17.98 -0.03 -53.67
C GLN A 8 -16.78 -0.34 -52.76
N CYS A 9 -16.37 -1.60 -52.77
CA CYS A 9 -15.03 -2.06 -52.39
C CYS A 9 -14.01 -1.54 -53.40
N ARG A 10 -12.78 -1.25 -52.96
CA ARG A 10 -11.55 -1.49 -53.74
C ARG A 10 -10.34 -1.62 -52.83
N ALA A 11 -9.58 -2.67 -53.10
CA ALA A 11 -8.33 -3.03 -52.46
C ALA A 11 -7.13 -2.31 -53.10
N ALA A 12 -5.98 -2.47 -52.41
CA ALA A 12 -4.59 -2.31 -52.84
C ALA A 12 -3.94 -0.93 -52.65
N LEU A 13 -2.94 -0.86 -51.77
CA LEU A 13 -1.52 -0.96 -52.15
C LEU A 13 -0.61 -0.82 -50.90
N LEU A 14 0.17 -1.87 -50.63
CA LEU A 14 1.36 -1.85 -49.78
C LEU A 14 2.51 -1.16 -50.52
N PRO A 15 3.44 -0.49 -49.80
CA PRO A 15 4.84 -0.52 -50.13
C PRO A 15 5.61 -1.31 -49.06
N THR A 16 6.34 -2.30 -49.54
CA THR A 16 7.41 -3.01 -48.85
C THR A 16 8.61 -2.10 -48.64
N LEU A 17 9.17 -2.08 -47.43
CA LEU A 17 10.56 -1.69 -47.19
C LEU A 17 11.16 -2.64 -46.16
N ALA A 18 12.18 -3.34 -46.63
CA ALA A 18 12.88 -4.41 -45.95
C ALA A 18 13.97 -3.86 -45.02
N GLY A 19 14.26 -4.61 -43.96
CA GLY A 19 15.62 -4.84 -43.50
C GLY A 19 16.09 -4.03 -42.29
N ALA A 20 15.82 -4.54 -41.09
CA ALA A 20 16.75 -4.43 -39.98
C ALA A 20 16.84 -5.80 -39.30
N LEU A 21 18.00 -6.43 -39.43
CA LEU A 21 18.39 -7.66 -38.72
C LEU A 21 18.39 -7.37 -37.22
N ALA A 22 17.38 -7.84 -36.49
CA ALA A 22 17.46 -8.00 -35.05
C ALA A 22 18.13 -9.36 -34.78
N VAL A 23 19.32 -9.31 -34.20
CA VAL A 23 19.97 -10.47 -33.59
C VAL A 23 19.09 -10.85 -32.40
N ALA A 24 18.31 -11.92 -32.56
CA ALA A 24 17.60 -12.56 -31.47
C ALA A 24 18.64 -13.14 -30.51
N GLY A 25 19.01 -12.38 -29.48
CA GLY A 25 19.54 -12.97 -28.27
C GLY A 25 18.42 -13.79 -27.66
N ALA A 26 18.63 -15.10 -27.57
CA ALA A 26 17.71 -16.01 -26.89
C ALA A 26 17.48 -15.48 -25.47
N VAL A 27 16.28 -14.97 -25.21
CA VAL A 27 15.77 -14.88 -23.85
C VAL A 27 15.65 -16.33 -23.42
N ALA A 28 16.49 -16.75 -22.48
CA ALA A 28 16.39 -18.08 -21.89
C ALA A 28 14.97 -18.21 -21.34
N GLU A 29 14.18 -19.13 -21.90
CA GLU A 29 12.95 -19.57 -21.26
C GLU A 29 13.34 -20.01 -19.85
N ALA A 30 12.84 -19.30 -18.84
CA ALA A 30 12.96 -19.72 -17.46
C ALA A 30 12.39 -21.14 -17.37
N GLN A 31 13.24 -22.11 -17.03
CA GLN A 31 12.78 -23.47 -16.75
C GLN A 31 11.86 -23.40 -15.54
N ALA A 32 10.54 -23.46 -15.81
CA ALA A 32 9.52 -23.65 -14.81
C ALA A 32 9.89 -24.89 -13.96
N ASP A 33 9.87 -24.74 -12.64
CA ASP A 33 10.13 -25.81 -11.69
C ASP A 33 8.94 -26.79 -11.72
N THR A 34 8.92 -27.66 -12.74
CA THR A 34 7.81 -28.54 -13.13
C THR A 34 7.23 -29.43 -12.03
N ALA A 35 7.91 -29.58 -10.88
CA ALA A 35 7.41 -30.34 -9.74
C ALA A 35 6.52 -29.52 -8.80
N ASN A 36 6.73 -28.20 -8.69
CA ASN A 36 5.92 -27.31 -7.85
C ASN A 36 4.61 -26.88 -8.54
N ASP A 37 4.60 -26.79 -9.87
CA ASP A 37 3.45 -26.33 -10.66
C ASP A 37 2.28 -27.33 -10.73
N LEU A 38 2.47 -28.56 -10.24
CA LEU A 38 1.43 -29.61 -10.23
C LEU A 38 0.83 -29.88 -8.84
N LEU A 39 1.29 -29.19 -7.80
CA LEU A 39 0.75 -29.34 -6.45
C LEU A 39 -0.49 -28.46 -6.27
N PRO A 40 -1.53 -28.92 -5.54
CA PRO A 40 -2.62 -28.04 -5.15
C PRO A 40 -2.12 -26.84 -4.36
N LEU A 41 -2.66 -25.68 -4.65
CA LEU A 41 -2.27 -24.41 -4.01
C LEU A 41 -3.45 -23.86 -3.22
N ILE A 42 -3.18 -23.38 -2.01
CA ILE A 42 -4.13 -22.51 -1.33
C ILE A 42 -4.00 -21.13 -1.97
N ILE A 43 -5.11 -20.59 -2.46
CA ILE A 43 -5.14 -19.32 -3.18
C ILE A 43 -5.97 -18.25 -2.47
N ASP A 44 -6.83 -18.67 -1.53
CA ASP A 44 -7.54 -17.77 -0.64
C ASP A 44 -7.84 -18.42 0.71
N VAL A 45 -7.86 -17.60 1.77
CA VAL A 45 -8.34 -17.95 3.11
C VAL A 45 -9.16 -16.78 3.63
N SER A 46 -10.43 -17.03 3.92
CA SER A 46 -11.33 -16.04 4.49
C SER A 46 -11.76 -16.47 5.88
N THR A 47 -11.72 -15.56 6.84
CA THR A 47 -12.23 -15.79 8.20
C THR A 47 -13.21 -14.68 8.59
N PRO A 48 -14.33 -14.54 7.87
CA PRO A 48 -15.31 -13.51 8.19
C PRO A 48 -15.86 -13.76 9.60
N HIS A 49 -15.89 -12.72 10.43
CA HIS A 49 -16.34 -12.84 11.80
C HIS A 49 -17.82 -12.49 11.91
N ASP A 50 -18.66 -13.52 12.02
CA ASP A 50 -20.11 -13.36 12.12
C ASP A 50 -20.55 -13.26 13.59
N GLY A 51 -20.31 -12.10 14.22
CA GLY A 51 -20.86 -11.78 15.54
C GLY A 51 -19.89 -11.91 16.74
N PRO A 52 -20.41 -11.81 17.98
CA PRO A 52 -19.61 -11.54 19.17
C PRO A 52 -18.59 -12.64 19.40
N CYS A 53 -17.49 -12.20 19.97
CA CYS A 53 -16.18 -12.81 20.04
C CYS A 53 -16.06 -14.05 20.97
N ASN A 54 -17.13 -14.83 21.05
CA ASN A 54 -17.34 -15.94 21.96
C ASN A 54 -17.58 -17.28 21.23
N GLY A 55 -17.67 -17.27 19.89
CA GLY A 55 -17.88 -18.46 19.05
C GLY A 55 -16.57 -19.05 18.49
N PRO A 56 -16.64 -20.24 17.85
CA PRO A 56 -15.53 -20.74 17.04
C PRO A 56 -15.20 -19.77 15.91
N LEU A 57 -13.95 -19.78 15.47
CA LEU A 57 -13.51 -19.11 14.25
C LEU A 57 -14.09 -19.88 13.06
N HIS A 58 -15.01 -19.24 12.35
CA HIS A 58 -15.52 -19.71 11.07
C HIS A 58 -14.62 -19.21 9.94
N GLY A 59 -14.34 -20.06 8.97
CA GLY A 59 -13.58 -19.64 7.79
C GLY A 59 -13.74 -20.57 6.61
N THR A 60 -13.24 -20.11 5.48
CA THR A 60 -13.16 -20.86 4.23
C THR A 60 -11.75 -20.80 3.66
N THR A 61 -11.38 -21.81 2.90
CA THR A 61 -10.15 -21.82 2.11
C THR A 61 -10.45 -22.24 0.68
N ALA A 62 -9.89 -21.51 -0.29
CA ALA A 62 -9.95 -21.86 -1.70
C ALA A 62 -8.68 -22.62 -2.09
N VAL A 63 -8.88 -23.82 -2.63
CA VAL A 63 -7.81 -24.70 -3.14
C VAL A 63 -7.90 -24.75 -4.66
N TYR A 64 -6.81 -24.38 -5.32
CA TYR A 64 -6.64 -24.47 -6.77
C TYR A 64 -5.97 -25.79 -7.18
N PHE A 65 -6.48 -26.37 -8.27
CA PHE A 65 -5.95 -27.58 -8.91
C PHE A 65 -5.38 -27.22 -10.28
N PRO A 66 -4.06 -27.32 -10.45
CA PRO A 66 -3.46 -27.07 -11.75
C PRO A 66 -3.91 -28.11 -12.79
N PRO A 67 -3.99 -27.73 -14.07
CA PRO A 67 -4.31 -28.67 -15.15
C PRO A 67 -3.35 -29.88 -15.15
N GLY A 68 -3.91 -31.09 -15.27
CA GLY A 68 -3.12 -32.34 -15.28
C GLY A 68 -3.30 -33.23 -14.05
N VAL A 69 -3.99 -32.76 -13.01
CA VAL A 69 -4.45 -33.61 -11.90
C VAL A 69 -5.53 -34.58 -12.43
N PRO A 70 -5.43 -35.91 -12.17
CA PRO A 70 -6.38 -36.89 -12.69
C PRO A 70 -7.83 -36.61 -12.26
N GLY A 71 -8.79 -36.83 -13.19
CA GLY A 71 -10.20 -36.96 -12.80
C GLY A 71 -10.32 -38.11 -11.78
N HIS A 72 -10.95 -37.84 -10.63
CA HIS A 72 -10.99 -38.69 -9.41
C HIS A 72 -9.87 -38.47 -8.38
N ALA A 73 -9.01 -37.46 -8.53
CA ALA A 73 -8.16 -37.04 -7.43
C ALA A 73 -8.99 -36.55 -6.23
N GLU A 74 -8.52 -36.89 -5.04
CA GLU A 74 -8.92 -36.30 -3.78
C GLU A 74 -7.89 -35.27 -3.35
N VAL A 75 -8.33 -34.37 -2.49
CA VAL A 75 -7.53 -33.26 -1.98
C VAL A 75 -7.54 -33.39 -0.49
N GLU A 76 -6.36 -33.60 0.06
CA GLU A 76 -6.16 -33.48 1.49
C GLU A 76 -5.68 -32.08 1.79
N TRP A 77 -6.47 -31.33 2.56
CA TRP A 77 -6.10 -30.03 3.07
C TRP A 77 -5.95 -30.11 4.59
N ARG A 78 -5.13 -29.23 5.15
CA ARG A 78 -4.97 -29.13 6.60
C ARG A 78 -4.67 -27.69 7.01
N ILE A 79 -5.07 -27.38 8.24
CA ILE A 79 -4.70 -26.17 8.95
C ILE A 79 -3.77 -26.56 10.09
N LEU A 80 -2.60 -25.96 10.11
CA LEU A 80 -1.56 -26.14 11.09
C LEU A 80 -1.60 -24.98 12.10
N GLY A 81 -1.55 -25.29 13.40
CA GLY A 81 -1.32 -24.34 14.49
C GLY A 81 -0.15 -24.83 15.34
N GLY A 82 0.85 -23.97 15.59
CA GLY A 82 2.09 -24.41 16.26
C GLY A 82 2.83 -25.54 15.53
N GLY A 83 2.68 -25.62 14.20
CA GLY A 83 3.27 -26.66 13.36
C GLY A 83 2.53 -28.00 13.36
N GLN A 84 1.43 -28.15 14.11
CA GLN A 84 0.64 -29.39 14.18
C GLN A 84 -0.72 -29.23 13.48
N PRO A 85 -1.24 -30.26 12.79
CA PRO A 85 -2.58 -30.22 12.22
C PRO A 85 -3.63 -30.07 13.33
N ILE A 86 -4.37 -28.95 13.30
CA ILE A 86 -5.52 -28.71 14.17
C ILE A 86 -6.85 -28.95 13.44
N ARG A 87 -6.84 -28.86 12.10
CA ARG A 87 -7.94 -29.24 11.21
C ARG A 87 -7.39 -29.89 9.96
N SER A 88 -8.16 -30.80 9.39
CA SER A 88 -7.87 -31.42 8.11
C SER A 88 -9.14 -31.99 7.50
N GLY A 89 -9.17 -32.11 6.18
CA GLY A 89 -10.26 -32.76 5.47
C GLY A 89 -9.79 -33.34 4.15
N ILE A 90 -10.61 -34.25 3.63
CA ILE A 90 -10.45 -34.79 2.29
C ILE A 90 -11.66 -34.38 1.47
N THR A 91 -11.45 -33.86 0.27
CA THR A 91 -12.52 -33.43 -0.64
C THR A 91 -12.23 -33.91 -2.05
N VAL A 92 -13.26 -34.38 -2.76
CA VAL A 92 -13.14 -34.79 -4.16
C VAL A 92 -13.02 -33.56 -5.05
N VAL A 93 -12.08 -33.55 -5.99
CA VAL A 93 -11.95 -32.45 -6.96
C VAL A 93 -13.19 -32.43 -7.87
N GLN A 94 -13.91 -31.32 -7.89
CA GLN A 94 -15.09 -31.12 -8.76
C GLN A 94 -14.86 -30.03 -9.81
N ASN A 95 -14.04 -29.03 -9.48
CA ASN A 95 -13.71 -27.90 -10.34
C ASN A 95 -12.23 -27.52 -10.13
N ASP A 96 -11.70 -26.65 -10.99
CA ASP A 96 -10.32 -26.13 -10.89
C ASP A 96 -10.06 -25.36 -9.59
N VAL A 97 -11.11 -24.78 -8.99
CA VAL A 97 -11.06 -24.15 -7.67
C VAL A 97 -12.15 -24.75 -6.79
N MET A 98 -11.77 -25.23 -5.60
CA MET A 98 -12.68 -25.75 -4.59
C MET A 98 -12.62 -24.87 -3.34
N THR A 99 -13.78 -24.46 -2.82
CA THR A 99 -13.88 -23.78 -1.53
C THR A 99 -14.27 -24.77 -0.45
N VAL A 100 -13.52 -24.81 0.64
CA VAL A 100 -13.78 -25.67 1.79
C VAL A 100 -13.96 -24.83 3.05
N GLY A 101 -15.01 -25.11 3.83
CA GLY A 101 -15.25 -24.48 5.12
C GLY A 101 -14.50 -25.16 6.27
N PHE A 102 -14.16 -24.39 7.30
CA PHE A 102 -13.56 -24.88 8.53
C PHE A 102 -14.05 -24.10 9.76
N ASP A 103 -14.04 -24.78 10.90
CA ASP A 103 -14.38 -24.22 12.21
C ASP A 103 -13.26 -24.52 13.21
N ILE A 104 -12.66 -23.52 13.83
CA ILE A 104 -11.62 -23.71 14.85
C ILE A 104 -12.11 -23.17 16.19
N ARG A 105 -12.13 -23.99 17.24
CA ARG A 105 -12.54 -23.48 18.56
C ARG A 105 -11.47 -22.54 19.08
N ARG A 106 -11.90 -21.52 19.81
CA ARG A 106 -11.04 -20.48 20.40
C ARG A 106 -9.92 -21.04 21.28
N ASP A 107 -10.15 -22.16 21.97
CA ASP A 107 -9.17 -22.86 22.82
C ASP A 107 -8.11 -23.64 22.03
N GLU A 108 -8.35 -23.91 20.75
CA GLU A 108 -7.42 -24.59 19.85
C GLU A 108 -6.52 -23.62 19.08
N LEU A 109 -6.83 -22.31 19.13
CA LEU A 109 -6.02 -21.29 18.48
C LEU A 109 -4.66 -21.17 19.17
N PRO A 110 -3.56 -21.14 18.41
CA PRO A 110 -2.23 -20.97 18.98
C PRO A 110 -2.11 -19.60 19.66
N SER A 111 -1.21 -19.50 20.64
CA SER A 111 -1.04 -18.28 21.44
C SER A 111 -0.64 -17.06 20.62
N ASP A 112 0.11 -17.27 19.54
CA ASP A 112 0.55 -16.24 18.59
C ASP A 112 -0.47 -15.99 17.45
N GLY A 113 -1.57 -16.75 17.44
CA GLY A 113 -2.62 -16.69 16.42
C GLY A 113 -2.17 -17.14 15.02
N LEU A 114 -0.94 -17.64 14.83
CA LEU A 114 -0.42 -18.00 13.51
C LEU A 114 -0.97 -19.35 13.06
N LEU A 115 -1.67 -19.34 11.93
CA LEU A 115 -2.20 -20.51 11.26
C LEU A 115 -1.60 -20.63 9.85
N ARG A 116 -1.47 -21.87 9.41
CA ARG A 116 -0.96 -22.20 8.07
C ARG A 116 -1.88 -23.21 7.40
N VAL A 117 -2.33 -22.93 6.19
CA VAL A 117 -3.11 -23.85 5.36
C VAL A 117 -2.23 -24.36 4.24
N ASP A 118 -2.22 -25.67 4.01
CA ASP A 118 -1.63 -26.27 2.82
C ASP A 118 -2.49 -27.46 2.34
N ALA A 119 -2.31 -27.82 1.07
CA ALA A 119 -3.06 -28.89 0.43
C ALA A 119 -2.15 -29.79 -0.41
N ARG A 120 -2.57 -31.04 -0.60
CA ARG A 120 -1.93 -32.00 -1.49
C ARG A 120 -2.96 -32.81 -2.27
N ALA A 121 -2.57 -33.26 -3.46
CA ALA A 121 -3.36 -34.19 -4.25
C ALA A 121 -3.10 -35.63 -3.78
N ARG A 122 -4.16 -36.42 -3.71
CA ARG A 122 -4.17 -37.84 -3.39
C ARG A 122 -5.00 -38.58 -4.42
N VAL A 123 -4.43 -39.59 -5.07
CA VAL A 123 -5.23 -40.51 -5.90
C VAL A 123 -5.66 -41.69 -5.04
N PRO A 124 -6.96 -42.02 -4.93
CA PRO A 124 -7.41 -43.20 -4.20
C PRO A 124 -6.72 -44.48 -4.72
N GLY A 125 -5.92 -45.13 -3.86
CA GLY A 125 -5.15 -46.33 -4.24
C GLY A 125 -3.90 -46.07 -5.08
N GLY A 126 -3.52 -44.80 -5.29
CA GLY A 126 -2.34 -44.38 -6.05
C GLY A 126 -1.39 -43.49 -5.23
N ASP A 127 -0.56 -42.74 -5.94
CA ASP A 127 0.47 -41.88 -5.33
C ASP A 127 -0.13 -40.66 -4.60
N VAL A 128 0.59 -40.24 -3.56
CA VAL A 128 0.29 -39.04 -2.78
C VAL A 128 1.38 -38.01 -3.04
N SER A 129 0.97 -36.83 -3.50
CA SER A 129 1.89 -35.73 -3.77
C SER A 129 2.41 -35.05 -2.48
N GLY A 130 3.42 -34.19 -2.62
CA GLY A 130 3.82 -33.28 -1.55
C GLY A 130 2.73 -32.24 -1.25
N TYR A 131 2.83 -31.56 -0.10
CA TYR A 131 2.00 -30.38 0.14
C TYR A 131 2.53 -29.21 -0.68
N GLY A 132 1.63 -28.48 -1.33
CA GLY A 132 1.95 -27.25 -2.05
C GLY A 132 2.40 -26.11 -1.14
N LYS A 133 2.68 -24.96 -1.74
CA LYS A 133 3.07 -23.76 -0.99
C LYS A 133 1.98 -23.41 0.04
N PRO A 134 2.36 -23.19 1.30
CA PRO A 134 1.39 -22.83 2.32
C PRO A 134 0.88 -21.40 2.20
N TRP A 135 -0.37 -21.21 2.63
CA TRP A 135 -0.94 -19.92 2.94
C TRP A 135 -0.86 -19.67 4.44
N ASN A 136 -0.25 -18.56 4.86
CA ASN A 136 -0.17 -18.18 6.26
C ASN A 136 -1.22 -17.11 6.56
N PHE A 137 -1.83 -17.19 7.74
CA PHE A 137 -2.75 -16.17 8.22
C PHE A 137 -2.72 -16.11 9.73
N ARG A 138 -2.85 -14.90 10.28
CA ARG A 138 -2.99 -14.71 11.73
C ARG A 138 -4.44 -14.43 12.08
N VAL A 139 -4.88 -15.01 13.19
CA VAL A 139 -6.20 -14.78 13.76
C VAL A 139 -6.06 -14.21 15.15
N ASN A 140 -6.72 -13.08 15.40
CA ASN A 140 -6.66 -12.42 16.69
C ASN A 140 -7.58 -13.15 17.68
N ARG A 141 -7.06 -13.39 18.90
CA ARG A 141 -7.83 -13.95 20.02
C ARG A 141 -8.55 -12.86 20.82
N GLU A 142 -8.22 -11.59 20.60
CA GLU A 142 -8.83 -10.47 21.30
C GLU A 142 -10.16 -10.05 20.68
N CYS A 143 -10.99 -9.49 21.56
CA CYS A 143 -12.40 -9.19 21.29
C CYS A 143 -12.82 -7.79 21.66
N ARG A 144 -11.91 -7.06 22.30
CA ARG A 144 -12.09 -5.65 22.59
C ARG A 144 -12.14 -4.87 21.27
N PRO A 145 -12.73 -3.68 21.25
CA PRO A 145 -12.60 -2.78 20.11
C PRO A 145 -11.13 -2.56 19.73
N LEU A 146 -10.87 -2.35 18.44
CA LEU A 146 -9.60 -1.80 17.98
C LEU A 146 -9.59 -0.31 18.30
N HIS A 147 -8.55 0.19 18.97
CA HIS A 147 -8.35 1.62 19.15
C HIS A 147 -7.33 2.09 18.10
N VAL A 148 -7.82 2.86 17.13
CA VAL A 148 -7.00 3.46 16.07
C VAL A 148 -6.81 4.93 16.42
N VAL A 149 -5.57 5.39 16.43
CA VAL A 149 -5.22 6.81 16.61
C VAL A 149 -4.80 7.37 15.26
N SER A 150 -5.27 8.56 14.89
CA SER A 150 -4.67 9.34 13.79
C SER A 150 -3.98 10.58 14.34
N VAL A 151 -2.74 10.77 13.93
CA VAL A 151 -1.94 11.97 14.17
C VAL A 151 -1.32 12.42 12.84
N GLY A 152 -1.09 13.71 12.68
CA GLY A 152 -0.66 14.22 11.40
C GLY A 152 -1.19 15.60 11.05
N ASP A 153 -1.15 15.88 9.76
CA ASP A 153 -1.49 17.15 9.16
C ASP A 153 -2.81 17.13 8.37
N SER A 154 -2.96 18.10 7.47
CA SER A 154 -4.10 18.27 6.56
C SER A 154 -4.48 17.02 5.76
N VAL A 155 -3.51 16.14 5.50
CA VAL A 155 -3.66 15.00 4.60
C VAL A 155 -4.48 13.91 5.28
N LEU A 156 -4.10 13.49 6.50
CA LEU A 156 -4.93 12.63 7.34
C LEU A 156 -6.16 13.33 7.91
N TRP A 157 -6.08 14.64 8.20
CA TRP A 157 -7.21 15.41 8.74
C TRP A 157 -8.42 15.43 7.80
N GLY A 158 -8.20 15.37 6.49
CA GLY A 158 -9.28 15.38 5.52
C GLY A 158 -10.01 16.72 5.50
N GLN A 159 -9.26 17.82 5.35
CA GLN A 159 -9.81 19.18 5.36
C GLN A 159 -11.06 19.30 4.46
N ASN A 160 -12.12 19.89 5.00
CA ASN A 160 -13.44 20.05 4.35
C ASN A 160 -14.26 18.77 4.15
N LEU A 161 -13.85 17.64 4.73
CA LEU A 161 -14.66 16.43 4.80
C LEU A 161 -15.44 16.36 6.12
N ASP A 162 -16.62 15.75 6.07
CA ASP A 162 -17.30 15.30 7.29
C ASP A 162 -16.45 14.16 7.93
N ARG A 163 -16.43 14.08 9.27
CA ARG A 163 -15.58 13.11 10.00
C ARG A 163 -15.75 11.67 9.52
N ASP A 164 -16.99 11.28 9.22
CA ASP A 164 -17.39 9.94 8.70
C ASP A 164 -16.93 9.68 7.26
N ARG A 165 -16.07 10.54 6.70
CA ARG A 165 -15.56 10.47 5.33
C ARG A 165 -14.06 10.68 5.24
N THR A 166 -13.39 10.93 6.37
CA THR A 166 -11.94 11.03 6.41
C THR A 166 -11.31 9.67 6.10
N PHE A 167 -10.09 9.68 5.57
CA PHE A 167 -9.36 8.43 5.34
C PHE A 167 -9.24 7.61 6.64
N ALA A 168 -8.89 8.26 7.74
CA ALA A 168 -8.71 7.60 9.03
C ALA A 168 -9.99 6.87 9.50
N ASP A 169 -11.16 7.48 9.31
CA ASP A 169 -12.45 6.90 9.70
C ASP A 169 -12.79 5.69 8.83
N LEU A 170 -12.68 5.84 7.51
CA LEU A 170 -12.96 4.76 6.55
C LEU A 170 -11.97 3.61 6.69
N PHE A 171 -10.70 3.90 6.95
CA PHE A 171 -9.68 2.91 7.24
C PHE A 171 -10.02 2.14 8.52
N ALA A 172 -10.40 2.84 9.60
CA ALA A 172 -10.82 2.20 10.84
C ALA A 172 -12.06 1.33 10.62
N GLU A 173 -13.10 1.82 9.94
CA GLU A 173 -14.31 1.06 9.58
C GLU A 173 -13.96 -0.24 8.82
N THR A 174 -13.08 -0.12 7.83
CA THR A 174 -12.68 -1.24 6.97
C THR A 174 -11.82 -2.24 7.74
N LEU A 175 -10.88 -1.77 8.56
CA LEU A 175 -10.08 -2.62 9.45
C LEU A 175 -10.97 -3.36 10.46
N GLY A 176 -11.95 -2.66 11.03
CA GLY A 176 -12.94 -3.25 11.93
C GLY A 176 -13.71 -4.38 11.26
N THR A 177 -14.22 -4.12 10.05
CA THR A 177 -14.91 -5.13 9.22
C THR A 177 -14.02 -6.35 8.95
N ARG A 178 -12.77 -6.11 8.51
CA ARG A 178 -11.81 -7.18 8.21
C ARG A 178 -11.49 -8.05 9.42
N THR A 179 -11.32 -7.42 10.58
CA THR A 179 -10.97 -8.12 11.82
C THR A 179 -12.18 -8.69 12.55
N GLY A 180 -13.40 -8.30 12.16
CA GLY A 180 -14.61 -8.62 12.90
C GLY A 180 -14.76 -7.87 14.23
N ARG A 181 -13.98 -6.80 14.44
CA ARG A 181 -13.97 -6.01 15.68
C ARG A 181 -14.55 -4.63 15.40
N THR A 182 -15.20 -4.03 16.39
CA THR A 182 -15.48 -2.58 16.32
C THR A 182 -14.15 -1.84 16.31
N ALA A 183 -13.92 -0.94 15.36
CA ALA A 183 -12.79 -0.02 15.39
C ALA A 183 -13.26 1.36 15.87
N GLN A 184 -12.56 1.91 16.86
CA GLN A 184 -12.80 3.22 17.42
C GLN A 184 -11.63 4.13 17.03
N LEU A 185 -11.93 5.15 16.23
CA LEU A 185 -10.97 6.17 15.83
C LEU A 185 -10.88 7.30 16.88
N HIS A 186 -9.66 7.60 17.30
CA HIS A 186 -9.28 8.75 18.12
C HIS A 186 -8.40 9.68 17.26
N ASP A 187 -8.98 10.76 16.78
CA ASP A 187 -8.34 11.65 15.80
C ASP A 187 -7.80 12.91 16.46
N TYR A 188 -6.51 13.15 16.28
CA TYR A 188 -5.76 14.30 16.81
C TYR A 188 -5.12 15.13 15.70
N THR A 189 -5.40 14.80 14.43
CA THR A 189 -4.82 15.47 13.26
C THR A 189 -5.23 16.94 13.18
N VAL A 190 -4.31 17.79 12.74
CA VAL A 190 -4.55 19.24 12.57
C VAL A 190 -3.85 19.74 11.31
N SER A 191 -4.55 20.45 10.43
CA SER A 191 -3.90 21.06 9.26
C SER A 191 -2.75 21.99 9.66
N GLY A 192 -1.64 21.85 8.92
CA GLY A 192 -0.44 22.64 9.15
C GLY A 192 0.48 22.07 10.22
N ALA A 193 0.16 20.92 10.82
CA ALA A 193 1.07 20.26 11.76
C ALA A 193 2.41 19.93 11.09
N ALA A 194 3.50 20.33 11.74
CA ALA A 194 4.85 19.87 11.43
C ALA A 194 5.16 18.57 12.19
N LEU A 195 6.22 17.85 11.81
CA LEU A 195 6.67 16.67 12.55
C LEU A 195 7.09 17.04 13.97
N ASP A 196 7.98 18.02 14.12
CA ASP A 196 8.47 18.50 15.42
C ASP A 196 8.77 20.00 15.35
N ALA A 197 8.19 20.78 16.28
CA ALA A 197 8.42 22.22 16.35
C ALA A 197 8.77 22.65 17.80
N PRO A 198 9.87 22.14 18.37
CA PRO A 198 10.18 22.29 19.81
C PRO A 198 10.41 23.75 20.23
N ALA A 199 10.84 24.61 19.30
CA ALA A 199 11.00 26.04 19.56
C ALA A 199 9.66 26.79 19.67
N LEU A 200 8.62 26.33 18.97
CA LEU A 200 7.26 26.85 19.08
C LEU A 200 6.46 26.22 20.22
N HIS A 201 6.73 24.94 20.48
CA HIS A 201 6.01 24.14 21.46
C HIS A 201 6.97 23.60 22.52
N PRO A 202 7.57 24.46 23.38
CA PRO A 202 8.34 24.00 24.53
C PRO A 202 7.48 23.20 25.51
N SER A 203 6.17 23.36 25.42
CA SER A 203 5.14 22.50 25.99
C SER A 203 4.01 22.38 24.97
N CYS A 204 3.32 21.24 24.96
CA CYS A 204 2.21 21.06 24.03
C CYS A 204 1.09 22.07 24.25
N PRO A 205 0.61 22.70 23.18
CA PRO A 205 -0.42 23.72 23.31
C PRO A 205 -1.77 23.09 23.65
N THR A 206 -2.58 23.80 24.45
CA THR A 206 -3.84 23.28 25.03
C THR A 206 -5.06 24.13 24.66
N GLY A 207 -5.09 24.78 23.50
CA GLY A 207 -6.19 25.66 23.08
C GLY A 207 -6.62 25.41 21.63
N ASP A 208 -7.88 25.74 21.32
CA ASP A 208 -8.53 25.45 20.03
C ASP A 208 -7.87 26.13 18.82
N ASP A 209 -7.17 27.25 19.03
CA ASP A 209 -6.46 27.99 17.98
C ASP A 209 -5.00 27.52 17.80
N ALA A 210 -4.57 26.48 18.50
CA ALA A 210 -3.20 25.99 18.41
C ALA A 210 -3.05 24.85 17.40
N THR A 211 -1.93 24.85 16.67
CA THR A 211 -1.53 23.78 15.76
C THR A 211 -0.48 22.92 16.47
N PRO A 212 -0.85 21.86 17.22
CA PRO A 212 0.13 20.96 17.81
C PRO A 212 0.91 20.22 16.71
N ASP A 213 2.21 20.09 16.90
CA ASP A 213 3.03 19.17 16.10
C ASP A 213 2.66 17.70 16.38
N VAL A 214 3.16 16.79 15.54
CA VAL A 214 2.84 15.37 15.63
C VAL A 214 3.20 14.76 16.99
N PHE A 215 4.31 15.19 17.61
CA PHE A 215 4.68 14.69 18.93
C PHE A 215 3.71 15.14 20.03
N CYS A 216 3.21 16.36 19.95
CA CYS A 216 2.18 16.82 20.86
C CYS A 216 0.85 16.09 20.69
N GLN A 217 0.48 15.76 19.45
CA GLN A 217 -0.69 14.93 19.18
C GLN A 217 -0.53 13.51 19.79
N LEU A 218 0.67 12.92 19.69
CA LEU A 218 0.99 11.64 20.33
C LEU A 218 0.93 11.72 21.87
N GLU A 219 1.43 12.80 22.48
CA GLU A 219 1.34 13.01 23.92
C GLU A 219 -0.12 13.12 24.41
N GLN A 220 -0.97 13.82 23.66
CA GLN A 220 -2.41 13.90 23.93
C GLN A 220 -3.08 12.53 23.82
N ALA A 221 -2.78 11.76 22.76
CA ALA A 221 -3.29 10.40 22.61
C ALA A 221 -2.86 9.48 23.76
N ALA A 222 -1.61 9.60 24.23
CA ALA A 222 -1.11 8.84 25.39
C ALA A 222 -1.88 9.18 26.68
N ALA A 223 -2.10 10.47 26.92
CA ALA A 223 -2.82 10.97 28.09
C ALA A 223 -4.28 10.49 28.09
N ASP A 224 -4.96 10.58 26.96
CA ASP A 224 -6.35 10.14 26.81
C ASP A 224 -6.50 8.63 26.96
N ALA A 225 -5.62 7.84 26.34
CA ALA A 225 -5.60 6.39 26.50
C ALA A 225 -5.40 5.97 27.95
N THR A 226 -4.48 6.64 28.66
CA THR A 226 -4.21 6.40 30.08
C THR A 226 -5.41 6.79 30.94
N ALA A 227 -5.98 7.97 30.73
CA ALA A 227 -7.10 8.50 31.50
C ALA A 227 -8.37 7.64 31.34
N ASN A 228 -8.60 7.09 30.15
CA ASN A 228 -9.77 6.28 29.82
C ASN A 228 -9.52 4.77 29.90
N GLY A 229 -8.29 4.34 30.20
CA GLY A 229 -7.94 2.95 30.48
C GLY A 229 -8.00 2.01 29.27
N TYR A 230 -7.73 2.51 28.06
CA TYR A 230 -7.65 1.68 26.84
C TYR A 230 -6.21 1.56 26.33
N ARG A 231 -5.98 0.54 25.48
CA ARG A 231 -4.71 0.34 24.76
C ARG A 231 -4.92 0.63 23.29
N ILE A 232 -4.02 1.41 22.71
CA ILE A 232 -4.00 1.74 21.29
C ILE A 232 -3.46 0.53 20.53
N ASP A 233 -4.12 0.18 19.43
CA ASP A 233 -3.76 -0.96 18.58
C ASP A 233 -2.97 -0.52 17.34
N LEU A 234 -3.35 0.62 16.77
CA LEU A 234 -2.78 1.16 15.53
C LEU A 234 -2.68 2.68 15.61
N VAL A 235 -1.58 3.23 15.12
CA VAL A 235 -1.41 4.66 14.86
C VAL A 235 -1.29 4.86 13.35
N LEU A 236 -2.17 5.67 12.78
CA LEU A 236 -2.03 6.27 11.47
C LEU A 236 -1.27 7.59 11.64
N ILE A 237 -0.16 7.75 10.92
CA ILE A 237 0.72 8.92 11.04
C ILE A 237 1.10 9.45 9.67
N ASP A 238 1.03 10.77 9.48
CA ASP A 238 1.67 11.46 8.36
C ASP A 238 2.47 12.67 8.88
N GLY A 239 3.17 13.37 7.98
CA GLY A 239 3.94 14.56 8.29
C GLY A 239 4.90 14.92 7.15
N CYS A 240 5.96 15.69 7.42
CA CYS A 240 7.00 16.13 6.47
C CYS A 240 6.56 17.22 5.48
N LEU A 241 5.29 17.25 5.05
CA LEU A 241 4.81 18.24 4.09
C LEU A 241 4.99 19.69 4.59
N ASN A 242 4.53 19.95 5.82
CA ASN A 242 4.62 21.29 6.41
C ASN A 242 6.04 21.62 6.85
N ASP A 243 6.88 20.63 7.14
CA ASP A 243 8.29 20.83 7.51
C ASP A 243 9.12 21.42 6.35
N LEU A 244 8.73 21.15 5.10
CA LEU A 244 9.39 21.66 3.89
C LEU A 244 8.65 22.82 3.21
N ASP A 245 7.33 22.90 3.35
CA ASP A 245 6.42 23.81 2.61
C ASP A 245 6.73 23.88 1.10
N PRO A 246 6.47 22.80 0.35
CA PRO A 246 6.82 22.72 -1.07
C PRO A 246 5.89 23.55 -1.97
N PHE A 247 4.76 24.05 -1.46
CA PHE A 247 3.74 24.77 -2.24
C PHE A 247 4.09 26.22 -2.57
N PHE A 248 4.87 26.91 -1.71
CA PHE A 248 5.07 28.36 -1.83
C PHE A 248 6.54 28.79 -2.05
N GLY A 249 7.45 27.84 -2.24
CA GLY A 249 8.89 28.08 -2.36
C GLY A 249 9.49 28.22 -3.77
N ILE A 250 8.70 28.23 -4.85
CA ILE A 250 9.28 28.34 -6.21
C ILE A 250 8.43 29.27 -7.09
N PRO A 251 8.97 30.47 -7.37
CA PRO A 251 10.03 30.58 -8.36
C PRO A 251 11.38 30.86 -7.71
N VAL A 252 12.36 29.97 -7.94
CA VAL A 252 13.80 30.24 -7.83
C VAL A 252 14.32 30.57 -6.41
N GLY A 253 14.58 29.54 -5.58
CA GLY A 253 15.66 29.58 -4.59
C GLY A 253 15.46 30.42 -3.32
N VAL A 254 14.21 30.60 -2.86
CA VAL A 254 13.93 31.43 -1.67
C VAL A 254 13.86 30.60 -0.37
N THR A 255 13.48 29.32 -0.41
CA THR A 255 13.62 28.42 0.74
C THR A 255 15.05 27.86 0.78
N PRO A 256 15.88 28.23 1.76
CA PRO A 256 17.24 27.69 1.89
C PRO A 256 17.22 26.15 1.95
N GLY A 257 18.16 25.50 1.28
CA GLY A 257 18.30 24.04 1.30
C GLY A 257 17.49 23.27 0.25
N THR A 258 16.45 23.84 -0.39
CA THR A 258 15.67 23.12 -1.42
C THR A 258 16.41 22.94 -2.75
N GLN A 259 17.52 23.63 -2.98
CA GLN A 259 18.38 23.45 -4.17
C GLN A 259 18.85 22.00 -4.31
N ASP A 260 19.08 21.33 -3.18
CA ASP A 260 19.30 19.90 -3.08
C ASP A 260 18.10 19.29 -2.33
N LEU A 261 17.10 18.86 -3.09
CA LEU A 261 15.85 18.35 -2.55
C LEU A 261 16.07 17.07 -1.72
N THR A 262 17.02 16.22 -2.11
CA THR A 262 17.41 15.02 -1.36
C THR A 262 17.94 15.39 0.01
N ALA A 263 18.86 16.35 0.10
CA ALA A 263 19.39 16.82 1.38
C ALA A 263 18.30 17.49 2.24
N ALA A 264 17.37 18.22 1.62
CA ALA A 264 16.24 18.84 2.33
C ALA A 264 15.29 17.80 2.93
N VAL A 265 14.83 16.82 2.14
CA VAL A 265 13.93 15.77 2.62
C VAL A 265 14.57 14.94 3.72
N ARG A 266 15.83 14.54 3.54
CA ARG A 266 16.57 13.80 4.58
C ARG A 266 16.66 14.56 5.90
N ARG A 267 16.79 15.89 5.82
CA ARG A 267 16.90 16.75 6.99
C ARG A 267 15.56 16.98 7.68
N GLU A 268 14.56 17.45 6.95
CA GLU A 268 13.28 17.87 7.53
C GLU A 268 12.38 16.66 7.83
N CYS A 269 12.32 15.67 6.94
CA CYS A 269 11.44 14.51 7.08
C CYS A 269 12.13 13.38 7.85
N GLY A 270 13.41 13.15 7.55
CA GLY A 270 14.22 12.16 8.24
C GLY A 270 14.77 12.62 9.59
N GLY A 271 14.78 13.92 9.88
CA GLY A 271 15.39 14.49 11.10
C GLY A 271 16.92 14.42 11.13
N VAL A 272 17.58 14.10 10.01
CA VAL A 272 19.03 13.88 9.95
C VAL A 272 19.76 15.15 9.53
N GLY A 273 20.56 15.70 10.44
CA GLY A 273 21.39 16.88 10.15
C GLY A 273 20.61 18.19 10.16
N ALA A 274 19.52 18.26 10.93
CA ALA A 274 18.79 19.49 11.15
C ALA A 274 19.69 20.52 11.86
N GLU A 275 19.82 21.73 11.29
CA GLU A 275 20.61 22.77 11.93
C GLU A 275 19.89 23.31 13.17
N SER A 276 20.65 23.67 14.21
CA SER A 276 20.09 24.22 15.45
C SER A 276 19.47 25.62 15.28
N VAL A 277 19.68 26.27 14.13
CA VAL A 277 19.17 27.61 13.82
C VAL A 277 18.49 27.56 12.46
N ASN A 278 17.21 27.92 12.43
CA ASN A 278 16.45 27.97 11.19
C ASN A 278 16.83 29.20 10.33
N PRO A 279 17.48 29.03 9.16
CA PRO A 279 17.81 30.14 8.28
C PRO A 279 16.56 30.81 7.65
N ALA A 280 15.42 30.12 7.67
CA ALA A 280 14.13 30.60 7.17
C ALA A 280 13.22 31.23 8.24
N ALA A 281 13.64 31.29 9.53
CA ALA A 281 12.82 31.81 10.63
C ALA A 281 12.23 33.21 10.37
N THR A 282 12.96 34.05 9.65
CA THR A 282 12.59 35.45 9.38
C THR A 282 11.96 35.66 8.00
N VAL A 283 11.73 34.61 7.22
CA VAL A 283 11.14 34.73 5.87
C VAL A 283 9.67 35.18 6.02
N PRO A 284 9.20 36.22 5.32
CA PRO A 284 7.90 36.85 5.63
C PRO A 284 6.67 36.06 5.16
N TYR A 285 6.82 34.98 4.38
CA TYR A 285 5.71 34.24 3.80
C TYR A 285 5.36 32.95 4.57
N PHE A 286 4.15 32.44 4.32
CA PHE A 286 3.51 31.29 4.96
C PHE A 286 4.28 29.98 4.72
N SER A 287 5.40 29.76 5.42
CA SER A 287 6.11 28.50 5.32
C SER A 287 6.19 27.79 6.66
N GLY A 288 5.65 26.57 6.73
CA GLY A 288 5.91 25.63 7.82
C GLY A 288 7.40 25.27 7.95
N ALA A 289 8.22 25.54 6.92
CA ALA A 289 9.69 25.55 6.98
C ALA A 289 10.28 26.49 8.05
N LYS A 290 9.49 27.39 8.66
CA LYS A 290 9.89 28.16 9.87
C LYS A 290 10.00 27.29 11.12
N LEU A 291 9.37 26.12 11.10
CA LEU A 291 9.15 25.27 12.27
C LEU A 291 10.10 24.07 12.30
N GLY A 292 10.46 23.52 11.13
CA GLY A 292 11.13 22.22 10.98
C GLY A 292 12.63 22.12 11.29
N TYR A 293 13.33 23.24 11.54
CA TYR A 293 14.78 23.16 11.80
C TYR A 293 15.10 22.82 13.26
N GLY A 294 15.84 21.73 13.43
CA GLY A 294 16.44 21.30 14.71
C GLY A 294 15.61 20.29 15.49
N GLY A 295 14.51 19.77 14.91
CA GLY A 295 13.60 18.81 15.52
C GLY A 295 13.92 17.34 15.21
N ARG A 296 13.10 16.47 15.79
CA ARG A 296 13.03 15.02 15.56
C ARG A 296 12.41 14.70 14.20
N GLY A 297 12.84 13.61 13.58
CA GLY A 297 12.32 13.14 12.29
C GLY A 297 11.24 12.07 12.41
N MET A 298 10.74 11.60 11.27
CA MET A 298 9.72 10.55 11.20
C MET A 298 10.10 9.28 11.99
N SER A 299 11.39 8.88 11.99
CA SER A 299 11.90 7.73 12.76
C SER A 299 11.66 7.87 14.27
N ASP A 300 11.85 9.08 14.82
CA ASP A 300 11.54 9.37 16.23
C ASP A 300 10.04 9.42 16.48
N ALA A 301 9.25 9.97 15.54
CA ALA A 301 7.79 10.05 15.67
C ALA A 301 7.15 8.66 15.69
N VAL A 302 7.64 7.76 14.84
CA VAL A 302 7.23 6.34 14.79
C VAL A 302 7.58 5.61 16.09
N ARG A 303 8.79 5.85 16.63
CA ARG A 303 9.18 5.30 17.94
C ARG A 303 8.33 5.85 19.08
N ALA A 304 7.98 7.14 19.05
CA ALA A 304 7.09 7.75 20.03
C ALA A 304 5.67 7.17 19.92
N ALA A 305 5.16 6.96 18.70
CA ALA A 305 3.88 6.30 18.45
C ALA A 305 3.86 4.87 19.00
N HIS A 306 4.92 4.10 18.82
CA HIS A 306 5.02 2.74 19.37
C HIS A 306 5.24 2.72 20.90
N ALA A 307 5.66 3.83 21.51
CA ALA A 307 5.76 3.95 22.97
C ALA A 307 4.41 4.25 23.65
N LEU A 308 3.35 4.51 22.88
CA LEU A 308 2.01 4.75 23.42
C LEU A 308 1.45 3.52 24.17
N PRO A 309 0.45 3.71 25.06
CA PRO A 309 -0.18 2.61 25.78
C PRO A 309 -0.68 1.51 24.83
N GLY A 310 -0.12 0.31 24.94
CA GLY A 310 -0.46 -0.83 24.08
C GLY A 310 0.61 -1.25 23.09
N ALA A 311 1.69 -0.46 22.93
CA ALA A 311 2.72 -0.67 21.92
C ALA A 311 2.14 -0.84 20.51
N PRO A 312 1.39 0.17 20.02
CA PRO A 312 0.60 0.03 18.81
C PRO A 312 1.46 -0.19 17.59
N LYS A 313 0.90 -0.86 16.58
CA LYS A 313 1.49 -0.88 15.24
C LYS A 313 1.35 0.50 14.61
N VAL A 314 2.22 0.83 13.66
CA VAL A 314 2.29 2.18 13.06
C VAL A 314 2.22 2.06 11.55
N LEU A 315 1.21 2.70 10.96
CA LEU A 315 1.06 2.83 9.52
C LEU A 315 1.34 4.28 9.14
N MET A 316 2.44 4.50 8.42
CA MET A 316 2.80 5.85 7.98
C MET A 316 2.21 6.12 6.60
N GLY A 317 1.37 7.15 6.49
CA GLY A 317 0.97 7.71 5.20
C GLY A 317 2.00 8.73 4.74
N ASP A 318 2.31 8.74 3.45
CA ASP A 318 2.98 9.87 2.80
C ASP A 318 1.96 10.74 2.05
N TYR A 319 2.38 11.91 1.61
CA TYR A 319 1.54 12.85 0.90
C TYR A 319 1.61 12.71 -0.62
N PHE A 320 0.44 12.76 -1.28
CA PHE A 320 0.35 12.79 -2.75
C PHE A 320 -0.55 13.94 -3.22
N HIS A 321 0.04 14.90 -3.93
CA HIS A 321 -0.72 15.97 -4.59
C HIS A 321 -0.77 15.79 -6.10
N GLY A 322 -1.98 15.73 -6.67
CA GLY A 322 -2.21 15.75 -8.10
C GLY A 322 -2.43 17.18 -8.60
N TYR A 323 -1.40 17.84 -9.12
CA TYR A 323 -1.61 19.12 -9.81
C TYR A 323 -2.21 18.91 -11.21
N ASP A 324 -3.05 19.84 -11.66
CA ASP A 324 -3.63 19.84 -13.00
C ASP A 324 -2.55 19.99 -14.09
N ALA A 325 -2.52 19.02 -15.00
CA ALA A 325 -1.72 19.05 -16.22
C ALA A 325 -2.10 20.30 -17.03
N GLY A 326 -1.21 21.29 -17.11
CA GLY A 326 -1.39 22.46 -17.97
C GLY A 326 -1.49 23.82 -17.28
N ARG A 327 -1.51 23.89 -15.93
CA ARG A 327 -1.44 25.16 -15.19
C ARG A 327 -0.09 25.41 -14.50
N VAL A 328 0.71 24.36 -14.34
CA VAL A 328 2.00 24.39 -13.67
C VAL A 328 3.13 24.13 -14.69
N PRO A 329 4.19 24.96 -14.71
CA PRO A 329 5.39 24.69 -15.49
C PRO A 329 5.94 23.26 -15.28
N GLN A 330 6.32 22.58 -16.36
CA GLN A 330 6.82 21.20 -16.33
C GLN A 330 7.94 20.95 -15.28
N GLY A 331 8.84 21.91 -15.10
CA GLY A 331 9.92 21.80 -14.11
C GLY A 331 9.43 21.76 -12.65
N LEU A 332 8.28 22.37 -12.34
CA LEU A 332 7.66 22.29 -11.02
C LEU A 332 6.99 20.93 -10.81
N THR A 333 6.32 20.41 -11.82
CA THR A 333 5.74 19.05 -11.80
C THR A 333 6.82 17.98 -11.56
N GLN A 334 7.96 18.08 -12.24
CA GLN A 334 9.06 17.13 -12.07
C GLN A 334 9.65 17.19 -10.66
N ARG A 335 9.86 18.40 -10.13
CA ARG A 335 10.39 18.59 -8.78
C ARG A 335 9.41 18.14 -7.69
N TRP A 336 8.12 18.30 -7.93
CA TRP A 336 7.08 17.76 -7.05
C TRP A 336 7.12 16.23 -7.00
N SER A 337 7.21 15.59 -8.17
CA SER A 337 7.31 14.13 -8.27
C SER A 337 8.58 13.61 -7.59
N GLU A 338 9.69 14.34 -7.73
CA GLU A 338 10.94 14.04 -7.02
C GLU A 338 10.78 14.17 -5.50
N PHE A 339 10.06 15.18 -5.00
CA PHE A 339 9.79 15.37 -3.57
C PHE A 339 9.01 14.17 -2.99
N VAL A 340 7.88 13.81 -3.61
CA VAL A 340 7.01 12.70 -3.16
C VAL A 340 7.80 11.39 -3.05
N ARG A 341 8.64 11.10 -4.04
CA ARG A 341 9.46 9.89 -4.00
C ARG A 341 10.51 9.92 -2.88
N LEU A 342 11.16 11.06 -2.70
CA LEU A 342 12.17 11.22 -1.65
C LEU A 342 11.52 11.15 -0.25
N SER A 343 10.33 11.74 -0.07
CA SER A 343 9.58 11.67 1.20
C SER A 343 9.12 10.24 1.47
N ALA A 344 8.58 9.54 0.48
CA ALA A 344 8.14 8.16 0.61
C ALA A 344 9.30 7.24 1.01
N GLU A 345 10.47 7.41 0.38
CA GLU A 345 11.67 6.68 0.75
C GLU A 345 12.16 7.05 2.16
N SER A 346 12.07 8.32 2.56
CA SER A 346 12.42 8.75 3.92
C SER A 346 11.49 8.15 4.97
N VAL A 347 10.19 8.05 4.68
CA VAL A 347 9.19 7.41 5.56
C VAL A 347 9.44 5.90 5.65
N ARG A 348 9.75 5.25 4.53
CA ARG A 348 10.11 3.82 4.49
C ARG A 348 11.37 3.53 5.31
N GLN A 349 12.42 4.34 5.13
CA GLN A 349 13.65 4.22 5.93
C GLN A 349 13.38 4.44 7.42
N ALA A 350 12.53 5.41 7.78
CA ALA A 350 12.12 5.62 9.16
C ALA A 350 11.44 4.39 9.77
N ALA A 351 10.59 3.70 9.00
CA ALA A 351 9.98 2.44 9.40
C ALA A 351 11.04 1.35 9.66
N ASP A 352 11.96 1.16 8.71
CA ASP A 352 13.04 0.16 8.79
C ASP A 352 13.95 0.41 9.99
N GLU A 353 14.35 1.65 10.22
CA GLU A 353 15.17 2.08 11.35
C GLU A 353 14.46 1.82 12.69
N ALA A 354 13.18 2.20 12.79
CA ALA A 354 12.40 2.02 14.00
C ALA A 354 12.19 0.53 14.31
N ASN A 355 11.84 -0.27 13.31
CA ASN A 355 11.72 -1.73 13.42
C ASN A 355 13.04 -2.37 13.85
N THR A 356 14.15 -1.97 13.22
CA THR A 356 15.50 -2.46 13.56
C THR A 356 15.86 -2.13 15.00
N ALA A 357 15.58 -0.91 15.45
CA ALA A 357 15.86 -0.47 16.81
C ALA A 357 15.03 -1.24 17.87
N ALA A 358 13.79 -1.63 17.54
CA ALA A 358 12.94 -2.41 18.44
C ALA A 358 13.21 -3.92 18.38
N GLY A 359 13.82 -4.42 17.30
CA GLY A 359 13.98 -5.86 17.07
C GLY A 359 12.67 -6.56 16.72
N GLU A 360 11.65 -5.81 16.28
CA GLU A 360 10.36 -6.32 15.81
C GLU A 360 9.84 -5.48 14.64
N VAL A 361 8.99 -6.07 13.79
CA VAL A 361 8.30 -5.32 12.72
C VAL A 361 6.98 -4.78 13.26
N PHE A 362 6.96 -3.49 13.61
CA PHE A 362 5.78 -2.80 14.13
C PHE A 362 5.34 -1.61 13.28
N ALA A 363 6.19 -1.13 12.38
CA ALA A 363 5.93 0.01 11.51
C ALA A 363 6.05 -0.38 10.04
N THR A 364 5.18 0.16 9.19
CA THR A 364 5.28 0.04 7.72
C THR A 364 4.82 1.32 7.07
N ALA A 365 5.52 1.73 6.03
CA ALA A 365 5.03 2.79 5.16
C ALA A 365 3.82 2.24 4.40
N ALA A 366 2.82 3.09 4.21
CA ALA A 366 1.77 2.91 3.24
C ALA A 366 2.04 3.83 2.06
N ASP A 367 1.65 3.39 0.87
CA ASP A 367 1.52 4.33 -0.24
C ASP A 367 0.54 5.42 0.12
N GLY A 368 0.88 6.65 -0.24
CA GLY A 368 0.30 7.76 0.44
C GLY A 368 -1.09 8.17 -0.03
N LEU A 369 -1.54 9.19 0.68
CA LEU A 369 -2.90 9.69 0.79
C LEU A 369 -3.16 10.72 -0.31
N PHE A 370 -4.25 10.54 -1.06
CA PHE A 370 -4.63 11.42 -2.17
C PHE A 370 -5.77 12.38 -1.79
N THR A 371 -5.62 13.64 -2.17
CA THR A 371 -6.71 14.62 -2.28
C THR A 371 -6.62 15.32 -3.65
N GLN A 372 -7.77 15.56 -4.32
CA GLN A 372 -7.83 16.37 -5.55
C GLN A 372 -8.57 17.67 -5.29
N ASP A 373 -8.03 18.85 -5.62
CA ASP A 373 -8.89 20.04 -5.73
C ASP A 373 -9.68 20.03 -7.06
N ALA A 374 -11.01 20.11 -7.03
CA ALA A 374 -11.81 20.21 -8.26
C ALA A 374 -11.98 21.65 -8.75
N VAL A 375 -11.87 21.82 -10.07
CA VAL A 375 -12.11 23.10 -10.76
C VAL A 375 -13.43 23.03 -11.57
N PRO A 376 -14.25 24.11 -11.64
CA PRO A 376 -15.64 24.04 -12.11
C PRO A 376 -15.90 23.86 -13.61
N THR A 377 -14.90 23.73 -14.48
CA THR A 377 -15.12 23.83 -15.93
C THR A 377 -14.32 22.84 -16.77
N GLY A 378 -14.98 21.73 -17.13
CA GLY A 378 -14.92 21.15 -18.49
C GLY A 378 -13.57 20.65 -19.01
N ASP A 379 -13.07 19.55 -18.45
CA ASP A 379 -12.57 18.36 -19.15
C ASP A 379 -12.13 17.38 -18.04
N ARG A 380 -12.84 16.27 -17.85
CA ARG A 380 -12.50 15.28 -16.83
C ARG A 380 -11.38 14.39 -17.38
N ARG A 381 -10.15 14.73 -17.02
CA ARG A 381 -8.97 13.91 -17.26
C ARG A 381 -8.32 13.62 -15.90
N PRO A 382 -7.66 12.48 -15.70
CA PRO A 382 -6.80 12.31 -14.54
C PRO A 382 -5.83 13.50 -14.45
N ALA A 383 -5.78 14.16 -13.30
CA ALA A 383 -4.82 15.23 -13.04
C ALA A 383 -3.41 14.61 -12.95
N MET A 384 -2.73 14.66 -14.09
CA MET A 384 -1.34 14.27 -14.40
C MET A 384 -0.95 12.78 -14.27
N SER A 385 -0.94 12.09 -15.42
CA SER A 385 0.28 11.37 -15.84
C SER A 385 1.21 12.40 -16.49
N PRO A 386 2.48 12.50 -16.05
CA PRO A 386 3.53 12.97 -16.94
C PRO A 386 4.88 12.33 -16.56
N LEU A 387 5.00 11.00 -16.57
CA LEU A 387 6.20 10.25 -16.15
C LEU A 387 6.50 10.45 -14.63
N GLY A 388 6.37 9.41 -13.80
CA GLY A 388 6.78 9.48 -12.39
C GLY A 388 5.74 9.18 -11.28
N ASP A 389 4.47 8.90 -11.57
CA ASP A 389 3.40 8.64 -10.58
C ASP A 389 3.49 7.28 -9.84
N GLU A 390 4.29 7.21 -8.77
CA GLU A 390 4.53 5.99 -7.98
C GLU A 390 3.27 5.39 -7.33
N ALA A 391 2.19 6.16 -7.15
CA ALA A 391 0.93 5.73 -6.53
C ALA A 391 -0.03 5.00 -7.49
N THR A 392 0.41 4.70 -8.73
CA THR A 392 -0.44 4.03 -9.72
C THR A 392 -0.94 2.67 -9.23
N ALA A 393 -0.18 1.99 -8.36
CA ALA A 393 -0.51 0.68 -7.79
C ALA A 393 -1.85 0.64 -7.07
N LEU A 394 -1.91 1.18 -5.85
CA LEU A 394 -3.10 1.15 -5.02
C LEU A 394 -4.26 1.95 -5.65
N ARG A 395 -3.95 2.97 -6.46
CA ARG A 395 -4.96 3.78 -7.14
C ARG A 395 -5.69 3.01 -8.25
N GLN A 396 -4.99 2.30 -9.14
CA GLN A 396 -5.65 1.50 -10.19
C GLN A 396 -6.51 0.38 -9.61
N LEU A 397 -6.08 -0.12 -8.45
CA LEU A 397 -6.78 -1.15 -7.71
C LEU A 397 -8.06 -0.64 -7.06
N ALA A 398 -8.07 0.61 -6.57
CA ALA A 398 -9.26 1.27 -6.04
C ALA A 398 -10.15 1.86 -7.16
N CYS A 399 -9.55 2.27 -8.29
CA CYS A 399 -10.16 3.03 -9.38
C CYS A 399 -9.73 2.48 -10.75
N SER A 400 -10.33 1.38 -11.18
CA SER A 400 -10.02 0.71 -12.46
C SER A 400 -10.45 1.50 -13.71
N GLN A 401 -11.33 2.50 -13.55
CA GLN A 401 -11.70 3.47 -14.58
C GLN A 401 -11.46 4.91 -14.11
N PRO A 402 -10.57 5.67 -14.77
CA PRO A 402 -10.32 7.06 -14.46
C PRO A 402 -11.60 7.91 -14.60
N GLY A 403 -12.07 8.52 -13.50
CA GLY A 403 -13.16 9.52 -13.52
C GLY A 403 -14.53 9.07 -12.99
N GLU A 404 -14.66 7.87 -12.41
CA GLU A 404 -15.94 7.43 -11.83
C GLU A 404 -16.13 7.68 -10.33
N LEU A 405 -15.09 7.91 -9.51
CA LEU A 405 -15.23 7.88 -8.05
C LEU A 405 -14.49 9.05 -7.33
N PRO A 406 -15.06 9.73 -6.31
CA PRO A 406 -14.68 11.05 -5.83
C PRO A 406 -13.88 11.08 -4.53
N GLN A 407 -13.26 9.98 -4.10
CA GLN A 407 -11.96 10.16 -3.41
C GLN A 407 -10.81 10.36 -4.38
N CYS A 408 -11.06 10.15 -5.68
CA CYS A 408 -10.27 10.76 -6.74
C CYS A 408 -10.87 12.09 -7.26
N LEU A 409 -11.81 12.72 -6.52
CA LEU A 409 -12.43 14.03 -6.81
C LEU A 409 -12.82 14.77 -5.51
N THR A 410 -11.96 15.57 -4.91
CA THR A 410 -12.43 16.50 -3.88
C THR A 410 -12.97 17.81 -4.50
N VAL A 411 -14.30 17.96 -4.43
CA VAL A 411 -15.06 19.22 -4.49
C VAL A 411 -15.23 19.95 -5.83
N PRO A 412 -16.32 19.72 -6.58
CA PRO A 412 -17.16 20.83 -7.00
C PRO A 412 -18.20 21.05 -5.91
N ALA A 413 -18.44 22.31 -5.54
CA ALA A 413 -19.40 22.78 -4.54
C ALA A 413 -20.89 22.37 -4.77
N ALA A 414 -21.17 21.34 -5.56
CA ALA A 414 -22.51 20.88 -5.93
C ALA A 414 -22.65 19.36 -6.21
N ALA A 415 -21.62 18.52 -6.07
CA ALA A 415 -21.73 17.07 -6.27
C ALA A 415 -21.68 16.29 -4.95
N ARG A 416 -22.43 15.17 -4.86
CA ARG A 416 -22.38 14.29 -3.69
C ARG A 416 -21.05 13.53 -3.66
N PRO A 417 -20.38 13.40 -2.50
CA PRO A 417 -19.25 12.50 -2.35
C PRO A 417 -19.71 11.04 -2.56
N ASP A 418 -18.86 10.23 -3.18
CA ASP A 418 -19.00 8.78 -3.33
C ASP A 418 -18.03 8.09 -2.37
N LEU A 419 -18.69 7.47 -1.40
CA LEU A 419 -18.11 6.79 -0.26
C LEU A 419 -17.72 5.34 -0.61
N ASP A 420 -18.18 4.80 -1.73
CA ASP A 420 -17.84 3.44 -2.13
C ASP A 420 -16.44 3.42 -2.76
N GLY A 421 -16.09 4.43 -3.58
CA GLY A 421 -14.71 4.62 -4.04
C GLY A 421 -13.73 4.95 -2.91
N ALA A 422 -14.21 5.72 -1.94
CA ALA A 422 -13.49 6.03 -0.71
C ALA A 422 -13.08 4.80 0.09
N ARG A 423 -14.05 3.91 0.32
CA ARG A 423 -13.84 2.64 1.01
C ARG A 423 -12.89 1.73 0.25
N LYS A 424 -13.04 1.61 -1.08
CA LYS A 424 -12.10 0.84 -1.92
C LYS A 424 -10.66 1.35 -1.82
N TYR A 425 -10.50 2.66 -1.67
CA TYR A 425 -9.19 3.26 -1.45
C TYR A 425 -8.62 2.87 -0.08
N ALA A 426 -9.39 2.99 1.00
CA ALA A 426 -9.00 2.51 2.32
C ALA A 426 -8.72 1.00 2.36
N GLU A 427 -9.51 0.19 1.65
CA GLU A 427 -9.31 -1.26 1.48
C GLU A 427 -7.98 -1.60 0.80
N ALA A 428 -7.50 -0.75 -0.11
CA ALA A 428 -6.22 -0.96 -0.79
C ALA A 428 -5.03 -0.89 0.18
N PHE A 429 -5.10 -0.06 1.22
CA PHE A 429 -4.05 0.00 2.25
C PHE A 429 -3.99 -1.29 3.05
N LEU A 430 -5.13 -1.93 3.26
CA LEU A 430 -5.18 -3.21 3.93
C LEU A 430 -4.60 -4.35 3.06
N LEU A 431 -4.27 -4.13 1.79
CA LEU A 431 -3.48 -5.09 1.00
C LEU A 431 -2.01 -5.14 1.45
N ASN A 432 -1.53 -4.14 2.21
CA ASN A 432 -0.18 -4.15 2.74
C ASN A 432 0.02 -5.42 3.60
N PRO A 433 1.07 -6.22 3.30
CA PRO A 433 1.27 -7.52 3.91
C PRO A 433 1.48 -7.44 5.43
N HIS A 434 2.09 -6.37 5.94
CA HIS A 434 2.27 -6.17 7.38
C HIS A 434 0.95 -5.91 8.10
N ILE A 435 0.01 -5.19 7.48
CA ILE A 435 -1.33 -4.99 8.07
C ILE A 435 -2.08 -6.32 8.15
N GLY A 436 -2.01 -7.12 7.08
CA GLY A 436 -2.58 -8.48 7.06
C GLY A 436 -1.95 -9.40 8.12
N GLU A 437 -0.65 -9.25 8.37
CA GLU A 437 0.03 -9.95 9.46
C GLU A 437 -0.47 -9.47 10.82
N TRP A 438 -0.46 -8.17 11.10
CA TRP A 438 -0.78 -7.62 12.43
C TRP A 438 -2.23 -7.82 12.85
N PHE A 439 -3.17 -7.65 11.92
CA PHE A 439 -4.59 -7.57 12.23
C PHE A 439 -5.43 -8.70 11.61
N GLY A 440 -4.82 -9.61 10.86
CA GLY A 440 -5.50 -10.71 10.20
C GLY A 440 -6.03 -10.36 8.81
N GLY A 441 -6.45 -11.39 8.08
CA GLY A 441 -6.79 -11.32 6.64
C GLY A 441 -5.96 -12.29 5.79
N GLY A 442 -4.83 -12.77 6.33
CA GLY A 442 -3.97 -13.73 5.66
C GLY A 442 -3.29 -13.17 4.41
N GLY A 443 -2.35 -13.95 3.87
CA GLY A 443 -1.65 -13.63 2.64
C GLY A 443 -0.40 -14.49 2.48
N PRO A 444 0.07 -14.75 1.25
CA PRO A 444 1.39 -15.33 1.05
C PRO A 444 2.44 -14.41 1.68
N PHE A 445 3.20 -14.93 2.66
CA PHE A 445 4.30 -14.21 3.27
C PHE A 445 5.57 -14.33 2.40
N GLY A 446 6.30 -13.23 2.24
CA GLY A 446 7.56 -13.13 1.49
C GLY A 446 7.50 -12.13 0.34
N ASP A 447 8.64 -11.91 -0.33
CA ASP A 447 8.84 -10.82 -1.31
C ASP A 447 7.95 -10.90 -2.55
N GLY A 448 7.39 -12.09 -2.87
CA GLY A 448 6.47 -12.33 -3.99
C GLY A 448 7.08 -12.24 -5.39
N PHE A 449 8.04 -11.34 -5.62
CA PHE A 449 8.76 -11.20 -6.86
C PHE A 449 10.20 -10.77 -6.63
N THR A 450 11.03 -10.89 -7.67
CA THR A 450 12.43 -10.47 -7.66
C THR A 450 12.69 -9.49 -8.80
N ALA A 451 13.71 -8.66 -8.61
CA ALA A 451 14.27 -7.82 -9.67
C ALA A 451 15.70 -8.29 -9.99
N SER A 452 16.05 -8.33 -11.27
CA SER A 452 17.38 -8.76 -11.74
C SER A 452 18.54 -7.88 -11.23
N ARG A 453 18.25 -6.63 -10.83
CA ARG A 453 19.18 -5.69 -10.21
C ARG A 453 18.41 -4.58 -9.50
N THR A 454 19.00 -4.00 -8.47
CA THR A 454 18.46 -2.83 -7.73
C THR A 454 19.21 -1.53 -8.02
N THR A 455 20.27 -1.59 -8.84
CA THR A 455 20.99 -0.40 -9.33
C THR A 455 21.11 -0.48 -10.85
N THR A 456 20.77 0.61 -11.54
CA THR A 456 20.75 0.65 -13.00
C THR A 456 21.07 2.05 -13.54
N HIS A 457 21.22 2.17 -14.86
CA HIS A 457 21.32 3.44 -15.56
C HIS A 457 20.02 3.73 -16.32
N ALA A 458 19.74 5.01 -16.55
CA ALA A 458 18.59 5.43 -17.33
C ALA A 458 18.53 4.70 -18.69
N GLY A 459 17.34 4.22 -19.06
CA GLY A 459 17.05 3.48 -20.28
C GLY A 459 17.50 2.01 -20.29
N THR A 460 18.15 1.52 -19.22
CA THR A 460 18.58 0.11 -19.15
C THR A 460 17.47 -0.76 -18.53
N PRO A 461 16.93 -1.77 -19.27
CA PRO A 461 15.84 -2.59 -18.76
C PRO A 461 16.24 -3.44 -17.55
N VAL A 462 15.39 -3.45 -16.52
CA VAL A 462 15.43 -4.34 -15.35
C VAL A 462 14.36 -5.41 -15.54
N ALA A 463 14.74 -6.69 -15.48
CA ALA A 463 13.80 -7.81 -15.52
C ALA A 463 13.21 -8.09 -14.13
N PHE A 464 11.94 -8.46 -14.10
CA PHE A 464 11.16 -8.81 -12.92
C PHE A 464 10.54 -10.20 -13.06
N ASP A 465 10.52 -10.96 -11.97
CA ASP A 465 10.03 -12.35 -11.93
C ASP A 465 9.20 -12.60 -10.67
N ALA A 466 7.93 -12.97 -10.86
CA ALA A 466 6.92 -13.25 -9.84
C ALA A 466 6.72 -14.74 -9.53
N ALA A 467 7.69 -15.61 -9.84
CA ALA A 467 7.59 -17.05 -9.53
C ALA A 467 7.31 -17.31 -8.05
N ALA A 468 7.77 -16.42 -7.15
CA ALA A 468 7.53 -16.51 -5.72
C ALA A 468 6.10 -16.11 -5.29
N ALA A 469 5.31 -15.45 -6.15
CA ALA A 469 3.96 -14.99 -5.84
C ALA A 469 2.95 -16.15 -5.80
N GLY A 470 3.24 -17.25 -6.48
CA GLY A 470 2.39 -18.45 -6.57
C GLY A 470 2.05 -18.83 -8.01
N GLY A 471 1.62 -20.08 -8.22
CA GLY A 471 1.36 -20.64 -9.57
C GLY A 471 -0.08 -20.50 -10.08
N ALA A 472 -0.98 -19.88 -9.32
CA ALA A 472 -2.43 -19.84 -9.60
C ALA A 472 -2.96 -18.41 -9.77
N ILE A 473 -2.21 -17.60 -10.52
CA ILE A 473 -2.46 -16.17 -10.70
C ILE A 473 -3.01 -15.97 -12.12
N ARG A 474 -4.11 -15.24 -12.24
CA ARG A 474 -4.73 -14.92 -13.54
C ARG A 474 -4.23 -13.60 -14.13
N GLN A 475 -3.76 -12.69 -13.28
CA GLN A 475 -3.35 -11.35 -13.66
C GLN A 475 -2.26 -10.84 -12.73
N TYR A 476 -1.24 -10.22 -13.32
CA TYR A 476 -0.14 -9.54 -12.65
C TYR A 476 -0.20 -8.06 -13.03
N ASP A 477 -0.45 -7.21 -12.07
CA ASP A 477 -0.42 -5.76 -12.22
C ASP A 477 0.90 -5.23 -11.65
N TRP A 478 1.84 -4.94 -12.54
CA TRP A 478 3.16 -4.42 -12.23
C TRP A 478 3.13 -2.91 -12.14
N TYR A 479 3.73 -2.39 -11.07
CA TYR A 479 3.89 -0.97 -10.84
C TYR A 479 5.35 -0.71 -10.59
N PHE A 480 6.00 0.05 -11.45
CA PHE A 480 7.47 0.11 -11.42
C PHE A 480 8.02 1.16 -10.45
N GLY A 481 7.14 1.97 -9.86
CA GLY A 481 7.51 3.06 -8.97
C GLY A 481 8.05 4.29 -9.70
N ASP A 482 7.78 4.44 -11.00
CA ASP A 482 8.15 5.62 -11.79
C ASP A 482 6.96 6.17 -12.60
N GLY A 483 5.73 5.89 -12.16
CA GLY A 483 4.52 6.25 -12.91
C GLY A 483 4.10 5.29 -13.99
N SER A 484 4.97 4.37 -14.39
CA SER A 484 4.58 3.34 -15.34
C SER A 484 3.96 2.14 -14.65
N HIS A 485 3.04 1.50 -15.36
CA HIS A 485 2.41 0.26 -14.96
C HIS A 485 2.26 -0.66 -16.16
N GLU A 486 2.17 -1.94 -15.91
CA GLU A 486 1.91 -2.96 -16.92
C GLU A 486 1.05 -4.08 -16.34
N THR A 487 0.01 -4.47 -17.07
CA THR A 487 -0.79 -5.65 -16.73
C THR A 487 -0.39 -6.81 -17.64
N THR A 488 0.05 -7.91 -17.05
CA THR A 488 0.44 -9.13 -17.76
C THR A 488 -0.37 -10.34 -17.29
N THR A 489 -0.44 -11.38 -18.13
CA THR A 489 -0.97 -12.69 -17.75
C THR A 489 0.13 -13.68 -17.35
N GLY A 490 1.39 -13.36 -17.64
CA GLY A 490 2.56 -14.13 -17.23
C GLY A 490 3.34 -13.42 -16.13
N GLY A 491 3.95 -14.19 -15.23
CA GLY A 491 4.68 -13.68 -14.06
C GLY A 491 6.05 -13.07 -14.33
N ALA A 492 6.42 -12.77 -15.58
CA ALA A 492 7.70 -12.16 -15.93
C ALA A 492 7.49 -10.93 -16.82
N THR A 493 8.21 -9.85 -16.53
CA THR A 493 8.26 -8.62 -17.35
C THR A 493 9.63 -7.94 -17.28
N SER A 494 9.85 -6.88 -18.06
CA SER A 494 11.02 -6.02 -17.96
C SER A 494 10.64 -4.55 -18.16
N HIS A 495 11.25 -3.66 -17.38
CA HIS A 495 10.98 -2.22 -17.46
C HIS A 495 12.26 -1.38 -17.49
N ALA A 496 12.25 -0.29 -18.26
CA ALA A 496 13.37 0.63 -18.39
C ALA A 496 13.01 2.01 -17.80
N TYR A 497 13.69 2.35 -16.71
CA TYR A 497 13.53 3.63 -16.02
C TYR A 497 14.25 4.75 -16.78
N ASN A 498 13.56 5.86 -17.06
CA ASN A 498 14.17 6.99 -17.78
C ASN A 498 14.67 8.09 -16.84
N ASP A 499 14.03 8.25 -15.69
CA ASP A 499 14.35 9.28 -14.72
C ASP A 499 15.19 8.72 -13.57
N ARG A 500 16.07 9.57 -13.03
CA ARG A 500 16.92 9.24 -11.88
C ARG A 500 16.12 9.03 -10.62
N GLY A 501 16.64 8.22 -9.71
CA GLY A 501 16.33 8.18 -8.26
C GLY A 501 15.88 6.82 -7.77
N PRO A 502 15.32 6.70 -6.54
CA PRO A 502 14.85 5.42 -6.02
C PRO A 502 13.40 5.13 -6.45
N ASN A 503 13.17 4.18 -7.33
CA ASN A 503 11.82 3.79 -7.76
C ASN A 503 11.44 2.49 -7.05
N LEU A 504 10.36 2.45 -6.26
CA LEU A 504 9.95 1.26 -5.51
C LEU A 504 8.94 0.42 -6.31
N PRO A 505 9.35 -0.73 -6.90
CA PRO A 505 8.44 -1.55 -7.66
C PRO A 505 7.50 -2.33 -6.75
N ARG A 506 6.29 -2.54 -7.23
CA ARG A 506 5.23 -3.32 -6.58
C ARG A 506 4.56 -4.22 -7.58
N LEU A 507 4.00 -5.29 -7.06
CA LEU A 507 3.21 -6.24 -7.83
C LEU A 507 1.91 -6.47 -7.09
N VAL A 508 0.79 -6.31 -7.80
CA VAL A 508 -0.48 -6.84 -7.33
C VAL A 508 -0.90 -8.01 -8.19
N VAL A 509 -1.06 -9.15 -7.54
CA VAL A 509 -1.52 -10.37 -8.20
C VAL A 509 -3.01 -10.52 -7.95
N THR A 510 -3.75 -10.93 -8.97
CA THR A 510 -5.12 -11.41 -8.81
C THR A 510 -5.14 -12.91 -9.06
N ASP A 511 -5.59 -13.67 -8.08
CA ASP A 511 -5.68 -15.13 -8.17
C ASP A 511 -6.89 -15.58 -9.03
N MET A 512 -7.10 -16.90 -9.11
CA MET A 512 -8.24 -17.48 -9.82
C MET A 512 -9.60 -17.19 -9.15
N THR A 513 -9.65 -16.84 -7.87
CA THR A 513 -10.90 -16.45 -7.16
C THR A 513 -11.23 -14.96 -7.30
N GLY A 514 -10.25 -14.14 -7.72
CA GLY A 514 -10.35 -12.69 -7.73
C GLY A 514 -9.79 -12.01 -6.47
N HIS A 515 -9.25 -12.78 -5.51
CA HIS A 515 -8.51 -12.22 -4.38
C HIS A 515 -7.21 -11.58 -4.88
N ARG A 516 -6.90 -10.43 -4.31
CA ARG A 516 -5.75 -9.60 -4.66
C ARG A 516 -4.74 -9.56 -3.52
N SER A 517 -3.47 -9.71 -3.85
CA SER A 517 -2.36 -9.61 -2.87
C SER A 517 -1.31 -8.64 -3.39
N LEU A 518 -0.82 -7.76 -2.52
CA LEU A 518 0.24 -6.81 -2.81
C LEU A 518 1.59 -7.38 -2.35
N PHE A 519 2.57 -7.25 -3.23
CA PHE A 519 3.98 -7.48 -2.94
C PHE A 519 4.76 -6.20 -3.26
N GLU A 520 5.78 -5.93 -2.45
CA GLU A 520 6.67 -4.79 -2.60
C GLU A 520 8.11 -5.30 -2.63
N LEU A 521 8.94 -4.70 -3.49
CA LEU A 521 10.37 -5.04 -3.49
C LEU A 521 11.00 -4.54 -2.19
N GLY A 522 11.85 -5.36 -1.54
CA GLY A 522 12.45 -4.95 -0.26
C GLY A 522 13.34 -3.69 -0.32
N HIS A 523 13.81 -3.30 -1.51
CA HIS A 523 14.57 -2.07 -1.72
C HIS A 523 14.20 -1.42 -3.07
N PRO A 524 14.19 -0.08 -3.17
CA PRO A 524 13.91 0.60 -4.43
C PRO A 524 15.01 0.37 -5.48
N ILE A 525 14.63 0.45 -6.75
CA ILE A 525 15.55 0.49 -7.89
C ILE A 525 16.18 1.88 -7.96
N THR A 526 17.49 1.96 -7.73
CA THR A 526 18.26 3.20 -7.83
C THR A 526 18.77 3.41 -9.26
N VAL A 527 18.35 4.50 -9.89
CA VAL A 527 18.78 4.90 -11.25
C VAL A 527 19.79 6.05 -11.15
N GLY A 528 21.02 5.81 -11.62
CA GLY A 528 22.14 6.78 -11.63
C GLY A 528 22.16 7.75 -12.80
#